data_AF-A0AAD4H8J4-F1
#
_entry.id   AF-A0AAD4H8J4-F1
#
_cell.length_a   1.000
_cell.length_b   1.000
_cell.length_c   1.000
_cell.angle_alpha   90.00
_cell.angle_beta   90.00
_cell.angle_gamma   90.00
#
_symmetry.space_group_name_H-M   'P 1'
#
loop_
_entity.id
_entity.type
_entity.pdbx_description
1 polymer ?
#
loop_
_entity_poly.entity_id
_entity_poly.type
_entity_poly.pdbx_seq_one_letter_code
_entity_poly.pdbx_strand_id
1 'polypeptide(L)'
;MSCNALSASILPVATATPGANIAHSLATAPGEAPSTIPKPAGTGAAAASMEGKNKVIVVFKKETPAGEIEAAVKDVESKGGKITHRYDAALLGFSAEMPDVSVSSLNSHPHVDYVEPDGEVSIYAKNLLSGGKK
;
A
#
# COMPACT_ATOMS: atom_id res chain seq x y z
N MET A 1 79.30 -5.83 -6.92
CA MET A 1 80.13 -5.72 -5.69
C MET A 1 79.75 -4.40 -5.05
N SER A 2 79.38 -4.22 -3.80
CA SER A 2 79.46 -5.05 -2.59
C SER A 2 78.34 -4.60 -1.63
N CYS A 3 77.98 -5.50 -0.74
CA CYS A 3 76.93 -5.44 0.28
C CYS A 3 77.20 -4.39 1.37
N ASN A 4 76.16 -4.00 2.14
CA ASN A 4 76.32 -3.79 3.57
C ASN A 4 75.01 -4.08 4.35
N ALA A 5 75.17 -4.60 5.56
CA ALA A 5 74.17 -5.33 6.34
C ALA A 5 73.62 -4.55 7.56
N LEU A 6 72.70 -5.22 8.28
CA LEU A 6 72.32 -5.10 9.71
C LEU A 6 71.26 -4.06 10.10
N SER A 7 70.10 -4.53 10.59
CA SER A 7 69.84 -4.73 12.03
C SER A 7 68.34 -4.87 12.30
N ALA A 8 67.97 -5.88 13.08
CA ALA A 8 66.61 -6.12 13.56
C ALA A 8 66.28 -5.25 14.78
N SER A 9 65.02 -4.84 14.92
CA SER A 9 64.48 -4.34 16.19
C SER A 9 63.01 -4.76 16.33
N ILE A 10 62.73 -5.47 17.42
CA ILE A 10 61.43 -6.02 17.82
C ILE A 10 60.94 -5.14 18.96
N LEU A 11 59.68 -4.68 18.94
CA LEU A 11 59.04 -4.05 20.10
C LEU A 11 57.55 -4.43 20.20
N PRO A 12 56.96 -4.38 21.42
CA PRO A 12 56.08 -5.44 21.92
C PRO A 12 54.57 -5.17 21.80
N VAL A 13 53.81 -6.26 22.02
CA VAL A 13 52.34 -6.30 22.12
C VAL A 13 51.87 -5.58 23.40
N ALA A 14 50.88 -4.70 23.28
CA ALA A 14 50.26 -4.02 24.42
C ALA A 14 48.90 -4.66 24.75
N THR A 15 48.75 -5.12 25.99
CA THR A 15 47.52 -5.62 26.60
C THR A 15 46.68 -4.46 27.14
N ALA A 16 45.36 -4.48 26.94
CA ALA A 16 44.44 -3.47 27.43
C ALA A 16 43.40 -4.05 28.40
N THR A 17 43.52 -3.63 29.66
CA THR A 17 42.54 -3.60 30.76
C THR A 17 43.02 -2.42 31.63
N PRO A 18 42.21 -1.52 32.25
CA PRO A 18 41.06 -1.85 33.10
C PRO A 18 39.96 -0.77 33.27
N GLY A 19 38.92 -1.12 34.04
CA GLY A 19 38.54 -0.33 35.22
C GLY A 19 37.42 0.70 35.09
N ALA A 20 36.34 0.45 35.84
CA ALA A 20 35.17 1.30 36.02
C ALA A 20 35.47 2.63 36.74
N ASN A 21 34.66 3.66 36.47
CA ASN A 21 34.48 4.80 37.36
C ASN A 21 33.05 5.36 37.30
N ILE A 22 32.51 5.58 38.49
CA ILE A 22 31.20 6.11 38.87
C ILE A 22 31.24 7.65 38.90
N ALA A 23 30.19 8.32 38.40
CA ALA A 23 29.93 9.73 38.70
C ALA A 23 28.43 10.05 38.70
N HIS A 24 27.99 10.68 39.80
CA HIS A 24 26.72 11.38 40.00
C HIS A 24 26.89 12.85 39.58
N SER A 25 25.97 13.45 38.81
CA SER A 25 25.47 14.82 39.05
C SER A 25 24.42 15.30 38.05
N LEU A 26 23.53 16.17 38.55
CA LEU A 26 22.34 16.76 37.92
C LEU A 26 22.69 17.95 36.98
N ALA A 27 21.93 18.11 35.88
CA ALA A 27 21.50 19.42 35.35
C ALA A 27 20.48 19.27 34.19
N THR A 28 19.54 20.21 34.11
CA THR A 28 18.36 20.30 33.25
C THR A 28 18.59 21.24 32.05
N ALA A 29 17.96 20.97 30.89
CA ALA A 29 17.30 21.93 29.97
C ALA A 29 16.89 21.23 28.64
N PRO A 30 15.84 21.72 27.94
CA PRO A 30 15.01 20.92 27.04
C PRO A 30 15.48 20.95 25.58
N GLY A 31 15.48 19.79 24.92
CA GLY A 31 15.87 19.66 23.52
C GLY A 31 15.56 18.27 22.97
N GLU A 32 14.40 18.17 22.33
CA GLU A 32 14.09 17.38 21.12
C GLU A 32 14.54 15.91 20.96
N ALA A 33 13.51 15.06 20.80
CA ALA A 33 13.45 13.75 20.10
C ALA A 33 14.19 12.55 20.75
N PRO A 34 13.65 11.31 20.68
CA PRO A 34 12.81 10.77 19.61
C PRO A 34 11.50 10.10 20.10
N SER A 35 10.39 10.42 19.43
CA SER A 35 9.17 9.60 19.52
C SER A 35 9.45 8.25 18.87
N THR A 36 9.70 7.25 19.70
CA THR A 36 9.59 5.85 19.33
C THR A 36 8.11 5.52 19.15
N ILE A 37 7.59 5.76 17.95
CA ILE A 37 6.34 5.11 17.54
C ILE A 37 6.73 3.68 17.16
N PRO A 38 6.33 2.64 17.93
CA PRO A 38 6.45 1.29 17.46
C PRO A 38 5.61 1.15 16.19
N LYS A 39 6.26 0.79 15.07
CA LYS A 39 5.63 0.20 13.89
C LYS A 39 4.70 -0.90 14.40
N PRO A 40 3.36 -0.81 14.24
CA PRO A 40 2.56 -1.99 14.45
C PRO A 40 3.02 -2.98 13.38
N ALA A 41 3.69 -4.04 13.86
CA ALA A 41 3.81 -5.27 13.11
C ALA A 41 2.39 -5.62 12.67
N GLY A 42 2.13 -5.51 11.37
CA GLY A 42 0.89 -5.96 10.75
C GLY A 42 0.82 -7.47 10.85
N THR A 43 0.51 -7.98 12.04
CA THR A 43 -0.01 -9.31 12.24
C THR A 43 -1.44 -9.28 11.73
N GLY A 44 -1.58 -9.70 10.48
CA GLY A 44 -2.85 -9.79 9.78
C GLY A 44 -2.68 -10.51 8.45
N ALA A 45 -1.90 -11.60 8.44
CA ALA A 45 -2.14 -12.67 7.49
C ALA A 45 -3.51 -13.28 7.82
N ALA A 46 -4.57 -12.62 7.34
CA ALA A 46 -5.93 -13.11 7.42
C ALA A 46 -6.22 -13.85 6.10
N ALA A 47 -6.10 -15.18 6.19
CA ALA A 47 -6.80 -16.18 5.40
C ALA A 47 -6.90 -15.93 3.88
N ALA A 48 -6.02 -16.61 3.15
CA ALA A 48 -6.42 -17.22 1.89
C ALA A 48 -7.59 -18.21 2.16
N SER A 49 -8.82 -17.68 2.21
CA SER A 49 -10.09 -18.37 1.99
C SER A 49 -11.23 -17.34 2.08
N MET A 50 -11.45 -16.62 0.99
CA MET A 50 -12.67 -15.90 0.66
C MET A 50 -12.79 -15.97 -0.86
N GLU A 51 -13.26 -17.11 -1.36
CA GLU A 51 -13.54 -17.33 -2.78
C GLU A 51 -14.84 -16.60 -3.14
N GLY A 52 -14.73 -15.27 -3.23
CA GLY A 52 -15.79 -14.37 -3.62
C GLY A 52 -15.18 -13.27 -4.46
N LYS A 53 -15.27 -13.41 -5.79
CA LYS A 53 -14.89 -12.34 -6.70
C LYS A 53 -16.07 -11.37 -6.81
N ASN A 54 -15.84 -10.13 -6.44
CA ASN A 54 -16.85 -9.07 -6.55
C ASN A 54 -16.77 -8.46 -7.94
N LYS A 55 -17.94 -8.21 -8.54
CA LYS A 55 -18.04 -7.36 -9.72
C LYS A 55 -18.40 -5.95 -9.26
N VAL A 56 -17.61 -4.97 -9.65
CA VAL A 56 -17.78 -3.57 -9.24
C VAL A 56 -17.68 -2.64 -10.44
N ILE A 57 -18.34 -1.49 -10.35
CA ILE A 57 -18.17 -0.35 -11.23
C ILE A 57 -17.48 0.75 -10.42
N VAL A 58 -16.34 1.21 -10.92
CA VAL A 58 -15.56 2.31 -10.35
C VAL A 58 -15.77 3.54 -11.21
N VAL A 59 -16.28 4.61 -10.60
CA VAL A 59 -16.56 5.86 -11.27
C VAL A 59 -15.62 6.94 -10.73
N PHE A 60 -14.99 7.68 -11.64
CA PHE A 60 -14.09 8.78 -11.34
C PHE A 60 -14.79 10.12 -11.51
N LYS A 61 -14.27 11.14 -10.84
CA LYS A 61 -14.68 12.53 -11.03
C LYS A 61 -14.41 12.96 -12.48
N LYS A 62 -15.26 13.84 -13.01
CA LYS A 62 -15.20 14.31 -14.41
C LYS A 62 -13.88 15.00 -14.82
N GLU A 63 -13.15 15.53 -13.85
CA GLU A 63 -11.88 16.23 -14.04
C GLU A 63 -10.66 15.32 -13.84
N THR A 64 -10.86 14.01 -13.68
CA THR A 64 -9.78 13.05 -13.48
C THR A 64 -8.96 12.90 -14.77
N PRO A 65 -7.63 13.08 -14.72
CA PRO A 65 -6.77 12.83 -15.88
C PRO A 65 -6.77 11.36 -16.28
N ALA A 66 -6.69 11.08 -17.58
CA ALA A 66 -6.65 9.70 -18.10
C ALA A 66 -5.51 8.87 -17.49
N GLY A 67 -4.36 9.51 -17.19
CA GLY A 67 -3.22 8.83 -16.56
C GLY A 67 -3.53 8.25 -15.17
N GLU A 68 -4.37 8.92 -14.39
CA GLU A 68 -4.80 8.44 -13.06
C GLU A 68 -5.75 7.23 -13.19
N ILE A 69 -6.62 7.26 -14.20
CA ILE A 69 -7.53 6.13 -14.50
C ILE A 69 -6.71 4.90 -14.92
N GLU A 70 -5.70 5.08 -15.76
CA GLU A 70 -4.81 3.99 -16.17
C GLU A 70 -3.94 3.48 -15.02
N ALA A 71 -3.53 4.34 -14.08
CA ALA A 71 -2.82 3.92 -12.88
C ALA A 71 -3.71 3.05 -11.98
N ALA A 72 -4.97 3.46 -11.78
CA ALA A 72 -5.94 2.68 -11.01
C ALA A 72 -6.24 1.32 -11.66
N VAL A 73 -6.32 1.24 -12.98
CA VAL A 73 -6.48 -0.03 -13.69
C VAL A 73 -5.30 -0.97 -13.45
N LYS A 74 -4.07 -0.46 -13.58
CA LYS A 74 -2.87 -1.26 -13.32
C LYS A 74 -2.82 -1.74 -11.87
N ASP A 75 -3.23 -0.91 -10.92
CA ASP A 75 -3.31 -1.29 -9.51
C ASP A 75 -4.31 -2.45 -9.32
N VAL A 76 -5.50 -2.36 -9.95
CA VAL A 76 -6.50 -3.43 -9.94
C VAL A 76 -5.95 -4.73 -10.53
N GLU A 77 -5.32 -4.68 -11.69
CA GLU A 77 -4.72 -5.85 -12.34
C GLU A 77 -3.60 -6.46 -11.50
N SER A 78 -2.77 -5.62 -10.85
CA SER A 78 -1.68 -6.06 -9.98
C SER A 78 -2.17 -6.80 -8.73
N LYS A 79 -3.38 -6.46 -8.27
CA LYS A 79 -4.05 -7.11 -7.12
C LYS A 79 -4.83 -8.36 -7.52
N GLY A 80 -4.68 -8.84 -8.75
CA GLY A 80 -5.37 -10.03 -9.27
C GLY A 80 -6.81 -9.75 -9.71
N GLY A 81 -7.19 -8.49 -9.87
CA GLY A 81 -8.45 -8.10 -10.49
C GLY A 81 -8.37 -8.14 -12.01
N LYS A 82 -9.54 -8.12 -12.66
CA LYS A 82 -9.69 -8.12 -14.11
C LYS A 82 -10.65 -7.01 -14.52
N ILE A 83 -10.24 -6.16 -15.44
CA ILE A 83 -11.16 -5.19 -16.05
C ILE A 83 -12.12 -5.92 -17.00
N THR A 84 -13.41 -5.61 -16.89
CA THR A 84 -14.47 -6.19 -17.72
C THR A 84 -15.03 -5.20 -18.72
N HIS A 85 -15.03 -3.90 -18.40
CA HIS A 85 -15.49 -2.84 -19.30
C HIS A 85 -14.83 -1.50 -18.96
N ARG A 86 -14.74 -0.60 -19.94
CA ARG A 86 -14.25 0.79 -19.80
C ARG A 86 -15.35 1.77 -20.20
N TYR A 87 -15.46 2.87 -19.47
CA TYR A 87 -16.41 3.93 -19.71
C TYR A 87 -15.65 5.24 -19.93
N ASP A 88 -15.77 5.81 -21.13
CA ASP A 88 -15.03 7.03 -21.53
C ASP A 88 -15.95 8.17 -21.99
N ALA A 89 -17.27 7.93 -22.07
CA ALA A 89 -18.23 8.86 -22.67
C ALA A 89 -19.18 9.50 -21.65
N ALA A 90 -20.20 8.76 -21.20
CA ALA A 90 -21.23 9.28 -20.30
C ALA A 90 -20.73 9.43 -18.85
N LEU A 91 -19.78 8.59 -18.47
CA LEU A 91 -19.10 8.57 -17.18
C LEU A 91 -17.65 8.13 -17.42
N LEU A 92 -16.74 8.58 -16.56
CA LEU A 92 -15.34 8.18 -16.57
C LEU A 92 -15.17 7.05 -15.57
N GLY A 93 -14.78 5.87 -16.03
CA GLY A 93 -14.75 4.70 -15.15
C GLY A 93 -14.42 3.39 -15.82
N PHE A 94 -14.48 2.33 -15.02
CA PHE A 94 -14.37 0.97 -15.51
C PHE A 94 -15.15 0.02 -14.61
N SER A 95 -15.55 -1.13 -15.16
CA SER A 95 -16.02 -2.25 -14.36
C SER A 95 -14.90 -3.29 -14.22
N ALA A 96 -14.84 -3.94 -13.06
CA ALA A 96 -13.83 -4.92 -12.76
C ALA A 96 -14.37 -6.07 -11.91
N GLU A 97 -13.76 -7.23 -12.06
CA GLU A 97 -13.92 -8.39 -11.20
C GLU A 97 -12.67 -8.49 -10.30
N MET A 98 -12.83 -8.45 -8.98
CA MET A 98 -11.68 -8.45 -8.06
C MET A 98 -12.02 -9.06 -6.69
N PRO A 99 -11.00 -9.45 -5.90
CA PRO A 99 -11.20 -9.87 -4.51
C PRO A 99 -11.77 -8.74 -3.64
N ASP A 100 -12.58 -9.10 -2.63
CA ASP A 100 -13.23 -8.15 -1.72
C ASP A 100 -12.24 -7.21 -1.00
N VAL A 101 -11.10 -7.75 -0.60
CA VAL A 101 -10.02 -6.99 0.06
C VAL A 101 -9.47 -5.84 -0.79
N SER A 102 -9.64 -5.89 -2.12
CA SER A 102 -9.16 -4.87 -3.06
C SER A 102 -10.14 -3.71 -3.23
N VAL A 103 -11.45 -3.94 -3.04
CA VAL A 103 -12.51 -2.95 -3.29
C VAL A 103 -12.40 -1.75 -2.34
N SER A 104 -12.14 -2.01 -1.05
CA SER A 104 -12.01 -0.95 -0.03
C SER A 104 -10.90 0.06 -0.33
N SER A 105 -9.83 -0.37 -1.02
CA SER A 105 -8.72 0.53 -1.36
C SER A 105 -9.12 1.57 -2.43
N LEU A 106 -9.99 1.20 -3.37
CA LEU A 106 -10.44 2.09 -4.44
C LEU A 106 -11.35 3.20 -3.93
N ASN A 107 -12.17 2.90 -2.91
CA ASN A 107 -13.06 3.87 -2.31
C ASN A 107 -12.31 5.03 -1.61
N SER A 108 -11.04 4.82 -1.28
CA SER A 108 -10.18 5.84 -0.67
C SER A 108 -9.37 6.68 -1.67
N HIS A 109 -9.44 6.37 -2.97
CA HIS A 109 -8.62 7.01 -3.99
C HIS A 109 -9.12 8.44 -4.27
N PRO A 110 -8.27 9.49 -4.24
CA PRO A 110 -8.68 10.90 -4.38
C PRO A 110 -9.54 11.25 -5.60
N HIS A 111 -9.38 10.51 -6.70
CA HIS A 111 -10.07 10.76 -7.97
C HIS A 111 -11.33 9.92 -8.16
N VAL A 112 -11.54 8.91 -7.32
CA VAL A 112 -12.77 8.11 -7.33
C VAL A 112 -13.90 8.96 -6.75
N ASP A 113 -15.03 8.94 -7.44
CA ASP A 113 -16.28 9.56 -6.98
C ASP A 113 -17.06 8.55 -6.14
N TYR A 114 -17.28 7.36 -6.69
CA TYR A 114 -17.89 6.24 -5.97
C TYR A 114 -17.55 4.88 -6.60
N VAL A 115 -17.78 3.83 -5.82
CA VAL A 115 -17.68 2.43 -6.24
C VAL A 115 -19.00 1.74 -5.92
N GLU A 116 -19.59 1.04 -6.89
CA GLU A 116 -20.84 0.31 -6.72
C GLU A 116 -20.72 -1.17 -7.12
N PRO A 117 -21.51 -2.07 -6.51
CA PRO A 117 -21.65 -3.44 -6.98
C PRO A 117 -22.29 -3.50 -8.37
N ASP A 118 -21.72 -4.30 -9.26
CA ASP A 118 -22.26 -4.56 -10.60
C ASP A 118 -23.30 -5.70 -10.54
N GLY A 119 -24.58 -5.32 -10.65
CA GLY A 119 -25.73 -6.20 -10.50
C GLY A 119 -26.49 -6.46 -11.80
N GLU A 120 -27.06 -7.67 -11.91
CA GLU A 120 -27.88 -8.03 -13.07
C GLU A 120 -29.26 -7.36 -13.03
N VAL A 121 -29.73 -6.93 -14.20
CA VAL A 121 -31.10 -6.40 -14.39
C VAL A 121 -31.90 -7.38 -15.24
N SER A 122 -33.07 -7.79 -14.76
CA SER A 122 -33.97 -8.69 -15.51
C SER A 122 -35.16 -7.94 -16.13
N ILE A 123 -35.55 -8.37 -17.33
CA ILE A 123 -36.71 -7.81 -18.06
C ILE A 123 -38.06 -8.13 -17.40
N TYR A 124 -38.12 -9.13 -16.51
CA TYR A 124 -39.36 -9.52 -15.83
C TYR A 124 -39.90 -8.42 -14.91
N ALA A 125 -39.03 -7.57 -14.36
CA ALA A 125 -39.44 -6.41 -13.59
C ALA A 125 -40.26 -5.40 -14.43
N LYS A 126 -39.94 -5.25 -15.72
CA LYS A 126 -40.54 -4.21 -16.58
C LYS A 126 -42.03 -4.43 -16.86
N ASN A 127 -42.46 -5.69 -16.98
CA ASN A 127 -43.88 -6.02 -17.20
C ASN A 127 -44.74 -5.82 -15.94
N LEU A 128 -44.16 -5.94 -14.74
CA LEU A 128 -44.88 -5.73 -13.48
C LEU A 128 -45.09 -4.23 -13.19
N LEU A 129 -44.15 -3.36 -13.57
CA LEU A 129 -44.29 -1.90 -13.39
C LEU A 129 -45.13 -1.21 -14.48
N SER A 130 -45.28 -1.83 -15.66
CA SER A 130 -45.99 -1.23 -16.80
C SER A 130 -47.47 -1.65 -16.92
N GLY A 131 -47.94 -2.60 -16.09
CA GLY A 131 -49.28 -3.21 -16.20
C GLY A 131 -50.45 -2.41 -15.60
N GLY A 132 -50.26 -1.14 -15.23
CA GLY A 132 -51.19 -0.39 -14.36
C GLY A 132 -51.93 0.80 -14.98
N LYS A 133 -52.03 0.96 -16.31
CA LYS A 133 -52.97 1.92 -16.92
C LYS A 133 -54.07 1.18 -17.67
N LYS A 134 -55.23 1.08 -17.02
CA LYS A 134 -56.51 0.95 -17.72
C LYS A 134 -57.20 2.30 -17.72
#